data_AF-A0A9Q1N3K0-F1
#
_entry.id   AF-A0A9Q1N3K0-F1
#
_cell.length_a   1.000
_cell.length_b   1.000
_cell.length_c   1.000
_cell.angle_alpha   90.00
_cell.angle_beta   90.00
_cell.angle_gamma   90.00
#
_symmetry.space_group_name_H-M   'P 1'
#
loop_
_entity.id
_entity.type
_entity.pdbx_description
1 polymer ?
#
loop_
_entity_poly.entity_id
_entity_poly.type
_entity_poly.pdbx_seq_one_letter_code
_entity_poly.pdbx_strand_id
1 'polypeptide(L)'
;MRVQMEEVEEILELLKSAWRILGITETIHYTCYAWVLFRQFVITGEQMILQYVIEQLKKIPLKEQRGPQERMHLKSLHSRVEVEKGFQELTFLQSFLLPISKWADKQLGDYHLNYAEGSAMMENTVAVAMLVRRLLLEEPETAMESATISDKEQIEFYVTSSIKNAFTRIIQDVEAISHETNEHPLTLLAEHTKKLLQRDSTIYIPILSQRHQNAAAVSASILHKLYGIKLRRFLDNAEHLTEDTIALNLFKIETVSGTLVLRWVNSQLARILNWVDRAIQQERWIPVSPQQRHGSSIVEVYRIVEETVDQFFVLKVPMRPGELGSLFRGVDNAFQVNAKTVLDKIVNKEDDVPPVPILTRYSREHGLKAFVKKELKDTRIPDVLKSVQIDVVATSTLCVQLNSLHSTE
;
A
#
# COMPACT_ATOMS: atom_id res chain seq x y z
N MET A 1 -60.13 17.79 -5.39
CA MET A 1 -58.99 17.07 -6.02
C MET A 1 -59.26 16.66 -7.47
N ARG A 2 -60.15 15.71 -7.83
CA ARG A 2 -60.41 15.39 -9.27
C ARG A 2 -60.82 16.62 -10.11
N VAL A 3 -61.86 17.35 -9.67
CA VAL A 3 -62.36 18.56 -10.36
C VAL A 3 -61.27 19.62 -10.58
N GLN A 4 -60.40 19.83 -9.58
CA GLN A 4 -59.27 20.77 -9.70
C GLN A 4 -58.16 20.31 -10.65
N MET A 5 -58.03 19.00 -10.89
CA MET A 5 -57.10 18.47 -11.91
C MET A 5 -57.69 18.63 -13.32
N GLU A 6 -59.00 18.42 -13.48
CA GLU A 6 -59.72 18.63 -14.73
C GLU A 6 -59.67 20.12 -15.14
N GLU A 7 -59.93 21.05 -14.21
CA GLU A 7 -59.79 22.50 -14.45
C GLU A 7 -58.37 22.91 -14.87
N VAL A 8 -57.34 22.35 -14.23
CA VAL A 8 -55.93 22.66 -14.57
C VAL A 8 -55.54 22.10 -15.94
N GLU A 9 -55.99 20.89 -16.30
CA GLU A 9 -55.70 20.31 -17.61
C GLU A 9 -56.46 21.04 -18.73
N GLU A 10 -57.71 21.46 -18.52
CA GLU A 10 -58.45 22.31 -19.46
C GLU A 10 -57.75 23.65 -19.69
N ILE A 11 -57.29 24.32 -18.64
CA ILE A 11 -56.50 25.56 -18.75
C ILE A 11 -55.18 25.31 -19.51
N LEU A 12 -54.53 24.17 -19.28
CA LEU A 12 -53.29 23.79 -19.96
C LEU A 12 -53.52 23.55 -21.46
N GLU A 13 -54.58 22.83 -21.84
CA GLU A 13 -54.97 22.62 -23.25
C GLU A 13 -55.37 23.94 -23.94
N LEU A 14 -56.08 24.81 -23.23
CA LEU A 14 -56.47 26.11 -23.76
C LEU A 14 -55.22 27.01 -23.99
N LEU A 15 -54.22 26.94 -23.10
CA LEU A 15 -52.92 27.58 -23.30
C LEU A 15 -52.13 26.95 -24.46
N LYS A 16 -52.11 25.60 -24.59
CA LYS A 16 -51.48 24.89 -25.72
C LYS A 16 -52.05 25.35 -27.07
N SER A 17 -53.36 25.62 -27.15
CA SER A 17 -53.98 26.13 -28.37
C SER A 17 -53.38 27.47 -28.86
N ALA A 18 -52.93 28.32 -27.92
CA ALA A 18 -52.30 29.60 -28.21
C ALA A 18 -50.80 29.51 -28.54
N TRP A 19 -50.12 28.41 -28.18
CA TRP A 19 -48.66 28.25 -28.40
C TRP A 19 -48.28 28.43 -29.86
N ARG A 20 -49.06 27.87 -30.78
CA ARG A 20 -48.84 27.98 -32.24
C ARG A 20 -48.92 29.42 -32.75
N ILE A 21 -49.75 30.27 -32.14
CA ILE A 21 -49.91 31.69 -32.50
C ILE A 21 -48.71 32.49 -31.99
N LEU A 22 -48.20 32.14 -30.80
CA LEU A 22 -47.06 32.79 -30.15
C LEU A 22 -45.69 32.25 -30.61
N GLY A 23 -45.65 31.27 -31.53
CA GLY A 23 -44.42 30.61 -31.97
C GLY A 23 -43.78 29.71 -30.90
N ILE A 24 -44.45 29.47 -29.77
CA ILE A 24 -43.95 28.60 -28.69
C ILE A 24 -44.02 27.16 -29.19
N THR A 25 -42.87 26.51 -29.35
CA THR A 25 -42.83 25.05 -29.59
C THR A 25 -42.75 24.30 -28.27
N GLU A 26 -43.00 22.99 -28.29
CA GLU A 26 -42.86 22.13 -27.11
C GLU A 26 -41.44 22.22 -26.51
N THR A 27 -40.41 22.27 -27.36
CA THR A 27 -39.01 22.49 -26.94
C THR A 27 -38.86 23.80 -26.14
N ILE A 28 -39.46 24.89 -26.62
CA ILE A 28 -39.42 26.20 -25.94
C ILE A 28 -40.15 26.12 -24.59
N HIS A 29 -41.35 25.55 -24.57
CA HIS A 29 -42.15 25.40 -23.37
C HIS A 29 -41.43 24.56 -22.29
N TYR A 30 -41.01 23.34 -22.61
CA TYR A 30 -40.37 22.45 -21.64
C TYR A 30 -39.03 22.98 -21.14
N THR A 31 -38.25 23.68 -21.98
CA THR A 31 -37.01 24.34 -21.56
C THR A 31 -37.28 25.47 -20.57
N CYS A 32 -38.19 26.39 -20.89
CA CYS A 32 -38.57 27.48 -20.01
C CYS A 32 -39.18 26.97 -18.69
N TYR A 33 -40.02 25.93 -18.75
CA TYR A 33 -40.68 25.39 -17.57
C TYR A 33 -39.70 24.63 -16.67
N ALA A 34 -38.78 23.83 -17.24
CA ALA A 34 -37.69 23.22 -16.48
C ALA A 34 -36.82 24.27 -15.77
N TRP A 35 -36.52 25.39 -16.44
CA TRP A 35 -35.79 26.50 -15.82
C TRP A 35 -36.54 27.18 -14.67
N VAL A 36 -37.84 27.47 -14.84
CA VAL A 36 -38.67 28.07 -13.79
C VAL A 36 -38.79 27.16 -12.58
N LEU A 37 -39.06 25.87 -12.78
CA LEU A 37 -39.08 24.87 -11.71
C LEU A 37 -37.71 24.73 -11.03
N PHE A 38 -36.62 24.74 -11.80
CA PHE A 38 -35.27 24.67 -11.24
C PHE A 38 -34.94 25.91 -10.39
N ARG A 39 -35.31 27.11 -10.84
CA ARG A 39 -35.18 28.34 -10.05
C ARG A 39 -36.00 28.27 -8.76
N GLN A 40 -37.23 27.75 -8.81
CA GLN A 40 -38.05 27.54 -7.62
C GLN A 40 -37.42 26.54 -6.65
N PHE A 41 -36.85 25.44 -7.17
CA PHE A 41 -36.09 24.49 -6.38
C PHE A 41 -34.87 25.15 -5.69
N VAL A 42 -34.08 25.95 -6.40
CA VAL A 42 -32.91 26.65 -5.82
C VAL A 42 -33.30 27.62 -4.69
N ILE A 43 -34.53 28.15 -4.71
CA ILE A 43 -35.08 29.04 -3.66
C ILE A 43 -35.63 28.25 -2.46
N THR A 44 -36.25 27.10 -2.69
CA THR A 44 -37.00 26.34 -1.66
C THR A 44 -36.22 25.18 -1.03
N GLY A 45 -35.27 24.60 -1.77
CA GLY A 45 -34.57 23.36 -1.38
C GLY A 45 -35.40 22.08 -1.53
N GLU A 46 -36.64 22.15 -2.03
CA GLU A 46 -37.56 21.00 -2.04
C GLU A 46 -37.16 19.92 -3.07
N GLN A 47 -36.83 18.72 -2.59
CA GLN A 47 -36.43 17.59 -3.43
C GLN A 47 -37.49 17.21 -4.49
N MET A 48 -38.78 17.33 -4.17
CA MET A 48 -39.88 17.03 -5.09
C MET A 48 -39.85 17.92 -6.34
N ILE A 49 -39.48 19.20 -6.19
CA ILE A 49 -39.39 20.14 -7.31
C ILE A 49 -38.28 19.70 -8.27
N LEU A 50 -37.16 19.19 -7.75
CA LEU A 50 -36.08 18.66 -8.59
C LEU A 50 -36.51 17.40 -9.38
N GLN A 51 -37.41 16.58 -8.85
CA GLN A 51 -38.01 15.48 -9.62
C GLN A 51 -38.90 16.01 -10.76
N TYR A 52 -39.72 17.03 -10.51
CA TYR A 52 -40.49 17.68 -11.58
C TYR A 52 -39.60 18.31 -12.66
N VAL A 53 -38.46 18.91 -12.29
CA VAL A 53 -37.43 19.39 -13.24
C VAL A 53 -36.93 18.26 -14.12
N ILE A 54 -36.58 17.10 -13.53
CA ILE A 54 -36.14 15.91 -14.28
C ILE A 54 -37.20 15.47 -15.29
N GLU A 55 -38.48 15.44 -14.91
CA GLU A 55 -39.57 15.07 -15.82
C GLU A 55 -39.79 16.09 -16.96
N GLN A 56 -39.60 17.39 -16.74
CA GLN A 56 -39.62 18.35 -17.85
C GLN A 56 -38.39 18.24 -18.76
N LEU A 57 -37.19 18.06 -18.19
CA LEU A 57 -35.96 17.87 -18.97
C LEU A 57 -36.00 16.62 -19.86
N LYS A 58 -36.66 15.54 -19.42
CA LYS A 58 -36.91 14.33 -20.23
C LYS A 58 -37.83 14.57 -21.43
N LYS A 59 -38.73 15.56 -21.36
CA LYS A 59 -39.69 15.90 -22.43
C LYS A 59 -39.11 16.82 -23.50
N ILE A 60 -37.95 17.44 -23.26
CA ILE A 60 -37.27 18.26 -24.26
C ILE A 60 -36.76 17.34 -25.38
N PRO A 61 -37.24 17.47 -26.63
CA PRO A 61 -36.84 16.59 -27.71
C PRO A 61 -35.38 16.85 -28.11
N LEU A 62 -34.68 15.76 -28.43
CA LEU A 62 -33.32 15.82 -28.99
C LEU A 62 -33.35 16.46 -30.38
N LYS A 63 -32.23 17.04 -30.80
CA LYS A 63 -32.08 17.76 -32.08
C LYS A 63 -32.52 16.93 -33.28
N GLU A 64 -32.24 15.62 -33.25
CA GLU A 64 -32.66 14.65 -34.27
C GLU A 64 -34.19 14.46 -34.34
N GLN A 65 -34.89 14.62 -33.22
CA GLN A 65 -36.33 14.44 -33.08
C GLN A 65 -37.12 15.71 -33.48
N ARG A 66 -36.50 16.89 -33.42
CA ARG A 66 -37.11 18.18 -33.80
C ARG A 66 -37.33 18.28 -35.31
N GLY A 67 -38.46 18.85 -35.73
CA GLY A 67 -38.77 19.09 -37.15
C GLY A 67 -37.88 20.18 -37.78
N PRO A 68 -37.69 20.21 -39.11
CA PRO A 68 -36.77 21.15 -39.77
C PRO A 68 -37.15 22.63 -39.55
N GLN A 69 -38.45 22.95 -39.51
CA GLN A 69 -38.94 24.30 -39.19
C GLN A 69 -38.61 24.72 -37.75
N GLU A 70 -38.79 23.82 -36.78
CA GLU A 70 -38.44 24.08 -35.38
C GLU A 70 -36.93 24.25 -35.20
N ARG A 71 -36.10 23.44 -35.88
CA ARG A 71 -34.65 23.61 -35.86
C ARG A 71 -34.23 24.99 -36.38
N MET A 72 -34.85 25.46 -37.46
CA MET A 72 -34.58 26.80 -38.01
C MET A 72 -35.06 27.91 -37.06
N HIS A 73 -36.21 27.74 -36.41
CA HIS A 73 -36.71 28.70 -35.42
C HIS A 73 -35.83 28.78 -34.17
N LEU A 74 -35.44 27.64 -33.58
CA LEU A 74 -34.51 27.62 -32.45
C LEU A 74 -33.15 28.22 -32.81
N LYS A 75 -32.69 28.03 -34.06
CA LYS A 75 -31.49 28.67 -34.62
C LYS A 75 -31.62 30.17 -34.90
N SER A 76 -32.80 30.78 -34.86
CA SER A 76 -32.92 32.25 -34.90
C SER A 76 -32.97 32.86 -33.50
N LEU A 77 -33.13 32.05 -32.45
CA LEU A 77 -33.24 32.50 -31.06
C LEU A 77 -31.88 32.46 -30.36
N HIS A 78 -31.26 33.63 -30.24
CA HIS A 78 -30.00 33.84 -29.53
C HIS A 78 -30.16 34.85 -28.39
N SER A 79 -29.40 34.63 -27.32
CA SER A 79 -29.18 35.61 -26.26
C SER A 79 -27.74 36.08 -26.30
N ARG A 80 -27.51 37.39 -26.11
CA ARG A 80 -26.17 37.96 -25.95
C ARG A 80 -25.95 38.28 -24.48
N VAL A 81 -24.96 37.65 -23.87
CA VAL A 81 -24.60 37.83 -22.45
C VAL A 81 -23.24 38.52 -22.37
N GLU A 82 -23.12 39.53 -21.51
CA GLU A 82 -21.86 40.21 -21.24
C GLU A 82 -21.00 39.37 -20.28
N VAL A 83 -19.72 39.23 -20.60
CA VAL A 83 -18.72 38.43 -19.90
C VAL A 83 -17.44 39.27 -19.79
N GLU A 84 -16.55 38.99 -18.84
CA GLU A 84 -15.30 39.75 -18.61
C GLU A 84 -14.39 39.94 -19.85
N LYS A 85 -14.58 39.14 -20.91
CA LYS A 85 -13.83 39.19 -22.17
C LYS A 85 -14.62 39.75 -23.36
N GLY A 86 -15.81 40.32 -23.14
CA GLY A 86 -16.69 40.88 -24.18
C GLY A 86 -18.09 40.29 -24.13
N PHE A 87 -18.65 39.91 -25.29
CA PHE A 87 -19.98 39.30 -25.36
C PHE A 87 -19.90 37.84 -25.77
N GLN A 88 -20.63 36.98 -25.05
CA GLN A 88 -20.88 35.60 -25.44
C GLN A 88 -22.30 35.50 -26.02
N GLU A 89 -22.42 35.00 -27.25
CA GLU A 89 -23.70 34.62 -27.81
C GLU A 89 -24.02 33.18 -27.41
N LEU A 90 -25.25 32.97 -26.94
CA LEU A 90 -25.78 31.70 -26.47
C LEU A 90 -27.02 31.35 -27.29
N THR A 91 -27.17 30.08 -27.65
CA THR A 91 -28.43 29.58 -28.21
C THR A 91 -29.54 29.67 -27.16
N PHE A 92 -30.80 29.60 -27.61
CA PHE A 92 -31.95 29.51 -26.71
C PHE A 92 -31.77 28.44 -25.62
N LEU A 93 -31.39 27.21 -25.98
CA LEU A 93 -31.18 26.12 -25.02
C LEU A 93 -30.03 26.43 -24.06
N GLN A 94 -28.89 26.91 -24.56
CA GLN A 94 -27.74 27.28 -23.72
C GLN A 94 -28.10 28.34 -22.68
N SER A 95 -28.92 29.33 -23.06
CA SER A 95 -29.35 30.43 -22.18
C SER A 95 -30.06 29.96 -20.90
N PHE A 96 -30.83 28.88 -20.98
CA PHE A 96 -31.57 28.30 -19.85
C PHE A 96 -30.88 27.10 -19.20
N LEU A 97 -30.15 26.29 -19.98
CA LEU A 97 -29.56 25.03 -19.52
C LEU A 97 -28.15 25.18 -18.95
N LEU A 98 -27.34 26.15 -19.43
CA LEU A 98 -25.98 26.37 -18.89
C LEU A 98 -25.97 26.74 -17.40
N PRO A 99 -26.87 27.58 -16.86
CA PRO A 99 -26.87 27.87 -15.42
C PRO A 99 -27.27 26.65 -14.58
N ILE A 100 -28.15 25.78 -15.09
CA ILE A 100 -28.49 24.50 -14.45
C ILE A 100 -27.26 23.58 -14.42
N SER A 101 -26.53 23.46 -15.54
CA SER A 101 -25.28 22.69 -15.60
C SER A 101 -24.27 23.24 -14.60
N LYS A 102 -23.94 24.54 -14.66
CA LYS A 102 -22.96 25.18 -13.76
C LYS A 102 -23.32 25.01 -12.28
N TRP A 103 -24.60 25.05 -11.92
CA TRP A 103 -25.03 24.73 -10.56
C TRP A 103 -24.79 23.26 -10.22
N ALA A 104 -25.22 22.32 -11.06
CA ALA A 104 -25.05 20.89 -10.80
C ALA A 104 -23.57 20.48 -10.77
N ASP A 105 -22.75 21.03 -11.67
CA ASP A 105 -21.29 20.89 -11.71
C ASP A 105 -20.64 21.38 -10.41
N LYS A 106 -21.09 22.52 -9.86
CA LYS A 106 -20.62 23.03 -8.56
C LYS A 106 -21.05 22.13 -7.40
N GLN A 107 -22.28 21.63 -7.40
CA GLN A 107 -22.78 20.77 -6.33
C GLN A 107 -22.09 19.40 -6.31
N LEU A 108 -21.95 18.77 -7.48
CA LEU A 108 -21.30 17.47 -7.63
C LEU A 108 -19.76 17.57 -7.56
N GLY A 109 -19.19 18.71 -7.93
CA GLY A 109 -17.77 19.01 -7.72
C GLY A 109 -17.33 19.01 -6.25
N ASP A 110 -18.28 19.08 -5.31
CA ASP A 110 -18.03 18.85 -3.88
C ASP A 110 -19.19 18.13 -3.16
N TYR A 111 -19.64 16.99 -3.71
CA TYR A 111 -20.76 16.23 -3.15
C TYR A 111 -20.57 15.82 -1.68
N HIS A 112 -19.33 15.59 -1.24
CA HIS A 112 -18.99 15.30 0.15
C HIS A 112 -19.45 16.38 1.14
N LEU A 113 -19.42 17.66 0.73
CA LEU A 113 -19.87 18.77 1.55
C LEU A 113 -21.38 19.00 1.37
N ASN A 114 -21.86 18.96 0.12
CA ASN A 114 -23.22 19.38 -0.23
C ASN A 114 -24.29 18.30 0.08
N TYR A 115 -23.90 17.02 0.20
CA TYR A 115 -24.82 15.89 0.38
C TYR A 115 -24.39 14.98 1.55
N ALA A 116 -24.04 15.57 2.70
CA ALA A 116 -23.57 14.83 3.88
C ALA A 116 -24.59 13.79 4.41
N GLU A 117 -25.88 14.02 4.23
CA GLU A 117 -26.97 13.15 4.72
C GLU A 117 -27.98 12.74 3.62
N GLY A 118 -27.95 13.37 2.44
CA GLY A 118 -29.01 13.29 1.43
C GLY A 118 -28.63 12.56 0.13
N SER A 119 -28.60 11.23 0.15
CA SER A 119 -28.31 10.39 -1.03
C SER A 119 -29.30 10.60 -2.18
N ALA A 120 -30.61 10.56 -1.90
CA ALA A 120 -31.66 10.72 -2.91
C ALA A 120 -31.70 12.13 -3.54
N MET A 121 -31.16 13.13 -2.83
CA MET A 121 -31.00 14.49 -3.37
C MET A 121 -29.83 14.54 -4.36
N MET A 122 -28.71 13.89 -4.04
CA MET A 122 -27.57 13.73 -4.95
C MET A 122 -27.94 12.95 -6.21
N GLU A 123 -28.74 11.88 -6.09
CA GLU A 123 -29.23 11.10 -7.25
C GLU A 123 -30.02 11.96 -8.23
N ASN A 124 -30.95 12.78 -7.72
CA ASN A 124 -31.68 13.75 -8.53
C ASN A 124 -30.74 14.78 -9.19
N THR A 125 -29.75 15.33 -8.47
CA THR A 125 -28.76 16.26 -9.04
C THR A 125 -27.92 15.62 -10.14
N VAL A 126 -27.48 14.36 -9.97
CA VAL A 126 -26.77 13.60 -11.01
C VAL A 126 -27.67 13.41 -12.24
N ALA A 127 -28.94 13.06 -12.06
CA ALA A 127 -29.88 12.92 -13.16
C ALA A 127 -30.07 14.24 -13.93
N VAL A 128 -30.22 15.37 -13.23
CA VAL A 128 -30.27 16.70 -13.85
C VAL A 128 -28.98 17.01 -14.60
N ALA A 129 -27.80 16.82 -13.99
CA ALA A 129 -26.51 17.07 -14.63
C ALA A 129 -26.37 16.32 -15.96
N MET A 130 -26.68 15.02 -15.97
CA MET A 130 -26.56 14.19 -17.18
C MET A 130 -27.59 14.57 -18.26
N LEU A 131 -28.86 14.85 -17.87
CA LEU A 131 -29.90 15.27 -18.82
C LEU A 131 -29.58 16.62 -19.47
N VAL A 132 -29.18 17.61 -18.66
CA VAL A 132 -28.81 18.95 -19.11
C VAL A 132 -27.59 18.89 -20.01
N ARG A 133 -26.55 18.14 -19.62
CA ARG A 133 -25.35 17.92 -20.44
C ARG A 133 -25.69 17.32 -21.81
N ARG A 134 -26.50 16.26 -21.84
CA ARG A 134 -26.92 15.62 -23.10
C ARG A 134 -27.63 16.60 -24.03
N LEU A 135 -28.52 17.44 -23.50
CA LEU A 135 -29.21 18.47 -24.28
C LEU A 135 -28.27 19.59 -24.79
N LEU A 136 -27.21 19.91 -24.04
CA LEU A 136 -26.22 20.93 -24.42
C LEU A 136 -25.21 20.43 -25.48
N LEU A 137 -24.82 19.15 -25.42
CA LEU A 137 -23.85 18.54 -26.35
C LEU A 137 -24.32 18.53 -27.81
N GLU A 138 -25.64 18.66 -28.06
CA GLU A 138 -26.21 18.67 -29.41
C GLU A 138 -26.14 20.04 -30.11
N GLU A 139 -25.82 21.12 -29.40
CA GLU A 139 -25.73 22.49 -29.95
C GLU A 139 -24.31 23.09 -29.89
N PRO A 140 -23.30 22.50 -30.58
CA PRO A 140 -21.98 23.11 -30.72
C PRO A 140 -21.99 24.19 -31.82
N GLU A 141 -22.01 25.46 -31.41
CA GLU A 141 -21.76 26.61 -32.30
C GLU A 141 -20.25 26.88 -32.48
N THR A 142 -19.44 26.67 -31.44
CA THR A 142 -18.00 26.97 -31.42
C THR A 142 -17.13 25.71 -31.35
N ALA A 143 -16.53 25.34 -32.49
CA ALA A 143 -15.75 24.11 -32.66
C ALA A 143 -14.37 24.07 -31.97
N MET A 144 -14.11 24.90 -30.94
CA MET A 144 -12.75 25.10 -30.41
C MET A 144 -12.54 24.86 -28.90
N GLU A 145 -13.59 24.68 -28.07
CA GLU A 145 -13.39 24.48 -26.60
C GLU A 145 -14.16 23.32 -25.96
N SER A 146 -15.19 22.74 -26.58
CA SER A 146 -15.79 21.50 -26.08
C SER A 146 -15.11 20.27 -26.68
N ALA A 147 -14.00 19.84 -26.07
CA ALA A 147 -13.72 18.40 -26.09
C ALA A 147 -14.98 17.68 -25.58
N THR A 148 -15.47 16.68 -26.30
CA THR A 148 -16.72 15.97 -25.99
C THR A 148 -16.51 15.02 -24.83
N ILE A 149 -16.27 15.60 -23.65
CA ILE A 149 -16.01 14.90 -22.39
C ILE A 149 -17.19 13.96 -22.13
N SER A 150 -16.92 12.66 -22.14
CA SER A 150 -17.91 11.60 -21.96
C SER A 150 -18.64 11.76 -20.62
N ASP A 151 -19.88 11.27 -20.52
CA ASP A 151 -20.59 11.15 -19.23
C ASP A 151 -19.73 10.41 -18.18
N LYS A 152 -18.92 9.43 -18.63
CA LYS A 152 -17.95 8.73 -17.79
C LYS A 152 -16.89 9.69 -17.23
N GLU A 153 -16.24 10.44 -18.10
CA GLU A 153 -15.18 11.39 -17.75
C GLU A 153 -15.70 12.53 -16.88
N GLN A 154 -16.96 12.96 -17.07
CA GLN A 154 -17.60 13.94 -16.20
C GLN A 154 -17.85 13.40 -14.79
N ILE A 155 -18.30 12.14 -14.67
CA ILE A 155 -18.45 11.48 -13.36
C ILE A 155 -17.09 11.29 -12.69
N GLU A 156 -16.06 10.88 -13.44
CA GLU A 156 -14.68 10.81 -12.93
C GLU A 156 -14.16 12.18 -12.48
N PHE A 157 -14.50 13.25 -13.20
CA PHE A 157 -14.18 14.63 -12.80
C PHE A 157 -14.86 15.02 -11.48
N TYR A 158 -16.16 14.74 -11.30
CA TYR A 158 -16.87 15.02 -10.03
C TYR A 158 -16.26 14.22 -8.87
N VAL A 159 -16.01 12.92 -9.06
CA VAL A 159 -15.33 12.06 -8.07
C VAL A 159 -13.96 12.63 -7.72
N THR A 160 -13.17 13.00 -8.72
CA THR A 160 -11.83 13.59 -8.53
C THR A 160 -11.87 14.92 -7.80
N SER A 161 -12.80 15.80 -8.16
CA SER A 161 -12.95 17.13 -7.55
C SER A 161 -13.36 16.99 -6.08
N SER A 162 -14.44 16.26 -5.80
CA SER A 162 -14.97 16.19 -4.44
C SER A 162 -14.03 15.44 -3.50
N ILE A 163 -13.36 14.38 -3.95
CA ILE A 163 -12.35 13.69 -3.14
C ILE A 163 -11.17 14.60 -2.82
N LYS A 164 -10.67 15.39 -3.77
CA LYS A 164 -9.60 16.38 -3.50
C LYS A 164 -10.05 17.42 -2.46
N ASN A 165 -11.27 17.92 -2.57
CA ASN A 165 -11.83 18.91 -1.65
C ASN A 165 -12.02 18.32 -0.24
N ALA A 166 -12.58 17.11 -0.15
CA ALA A 166 -12.73 16.38 1.11
C ALA A 166 -11.38 16.04 1.77
N PHE A 167 -10.41 15.56 0.99
CA PHE A 167 -9.06 15.26 1.49
C PHE A 167 -8.31 16.52 1.94
N THR A 168 -8.54 17.67 1.29
CA THR A 168 -7.95 18.96 1.71
C THR A 168 -8.53 19.43 3.04
N ARG A 169 -9.83 19.27 3.28
CA ARG A 169 -10.45 19.52 4.60
C ARG A 169 -9.89 18.57 5.66
N ILE A 170 -9.84 17.28 5.39
CA ILE A 170 -9.25 16.29 6.31
C ILE A 170 -7.81 16.63 6.69
N ILE A 171 -6.99 17.15 5.77
CA ILE A 171 -5.64 17.61 6.10
C ILE A 171 -5.68 18.74 7.13
N GLN A 172 -6.55 19.74 6.96
CA GLN A 172 -6.69 20.87 7.87
C GLN A 172 -7.21 20.42 9.25
N ASP A 173 -8.20 19.53 9.26
CA ASP A 173 -8.76 18.93 10.48
C ASP A 173 -7.69 18.13 11.24
N VAL A 174 -6.90 17.32 10.55
CA VAL A 174 -5.83 16.50 11.14
C VAL A 174 -4.67 17.36 11.62
N GLU A 175 -4.30 18.42 10.90
CA GLU A 175 -3.30 19.38 11.34
C GLU A 175 -3.75 20.02 12.67
N ALA A 176 -5.02 20.46 12.79
CA ALA A 176 -5.59 20.97 14.05
C ALA A 176 -5.60 19.93 15.18
N ILE A 177 -6.14 18.72 14.94
CA ILE A 177 -6.25 17.66 15.96
C ILE A 177 -4.86 17.21 16.45
N SER A 178 -3.87 17.10 15.56
CA SER A 178 -2.52 16.66 15.93
C SER A 178 -1.82 17.60 16.92
N HIS A 179 -2.15 18.90 16.90
CA HIS A 179 -1.68 19.86 17.89
C HIS A 179 -2.31 19.69 19.28
N GLU A 180 -3.49 19.06 19.36
CA GLU A 180 -4.23 18.85 20.62
C GLU A 180 -3.96 17.47 21.24
N THR A 181 -3.91 16.40 20.41
CA THR A 181 -3.81 15.01 20.90
C THR A 181 -2.37 14.49 21.01
N ASN A 182 -1.39 15.19 20.43
CA ASN A 182 0.00 14.75 20.32
C ASN A 182 0.17 13.39 19.60
N GLU A 183 -0.83 12.95 18.84
CA GLU A 183 -0.79 11.76 18.00
C GLU A 183 -0.13 12.05 16.66
N HIS A 184 0.50 11.03 16.07
CA HIS A 184 1.21 11.20 14.81
C HIS A 184 0.25 11.55 13.65
N PRO A 185 0.41 12.71 12.97
CA PRO A 185 -0.60 13.24 12.05
C PRO A 185 -0.83 12.34 10.83
N LEU A 186 0.16 11.53 10.43
CA LEU A 186 0.01 10.58 9.34
C LEU A 186 -0.90 9.39 9.70
N THR A 187 -0.97 9.01 10.97
CA THR A 187 -1.83 7.92 11.48
C THR A 187 -3.28 8.38 11.52
N LEU A 188 -3.53 9.58 12.05
CA LEU A 188 -4.82 10.26 11.96
C LEU A 188 -5.27 10.43 10.50
N LEU A 189 -4.38 10.90 9.61
CA LEU A 189 -4.68 11.04 8.18
C LEU A 189 -5.03 9.69 7.54
N ALA A 190 -4.36 8.59 7.90
CA ALA A 190 -4.69 7.26 7.40
C ALA A 190 -6.09 6.81 7.84
N GLU A 191 -6.45 7.04 9.11
CA GLU A 191 -7.77 6.68 9.64
C GLU A 191 -8.89 7.52 9.00
N HIS A 192 -8.71 8.84 8.90
CA HIS A 192 -9.67 9.71 8.24
C HIS A 192 -9.80 9.39 6.73
N THR A 193 -8.71 9.03 6.05
CA THR A 193 -8.75 8.55 4.65
C THR A 193 -9.54 7.25 4.52
N LYS A 194 -9.39 6.32 5.46
CA LYS A 194 -10.17 5.07 5.51
C LYS A 194 -11.66 5.34 5.76
N LYS A 195 -12.00 6.22 6.72
CA LYS A 195 -13.37 6.67 6.99
C LYS A 195 -14.01 7.32 5.75
N LEU A 196 -13.25 8.15 5.02
CA LEU A 196 -13.69 8.77 3.77
C LEU A 196 -14.01 7.72 2.69
N LEU A 197 -13.11 6.77 2.44
CA LEU A 197 -13.33 5.68 1.48
C LEU A 197 -14.55 4.82 1.84
N GLN A 198 -14.78 4.57 3.13
CA GLN A 198 -15.95 3.83 3.61
C GLN A 198 -17.27 4.60 3.38
N ARG A 199 -17.30 5.92 3.61
CA ARG A 199 -18.46 6.76 3.26
C ARG A 199 -18.71 6.80 1.76
N ASP A 200 -17.65 6.95 0.96
CA ASP A 200 -17.73 6.89 -0.50
C ASP A 200 -18.38 5.58 -0.96
N SER A 201 -17.84 4.45 -0.51
CA SER A 201 -18.31 3.11 -0.90
C SER A 201 -19.75 2.79 -0.48
N THR A 202 -20.29 3.47 0.54
CA THR A 202 -21.61 3.17 1.12
C THR A 202 -22.71 4.16 0.68
N ILE A 203 -22.38 5.44 0.52
CA ILE A 203 -23.36 6.50 0.25
C ILE A 203 -23.32 6.94 -1.22
N TYR A 204 -22.13 7.24 -1.75
CA TYR A 204 -22.00 7.98 -3.01
C TYR A 204 -21.71 7.07 -4.21
N ILE A 205 -20.85 6.07 -4.04
CA ILE A 205 -20.50 5.10 -5.09
C ILE A 205 -21.71 4.32 -5.62
N PRO A 206 -22.70 3.88 -4.81
CA PRO A 206 -23.89 3.22 -5.36
C PRO A 206 -24.62 4.08 -6.41
N ILE A 207 -24.82 5.38 -6.13
CA ILE A 207 -25.48 6.34 -7.05
C ILE A 207 -24.66 6.49 -8.33
N LEU A 208 -23.35 6.76 -8.18
CA LEU A 208 -22.47 7.02 -9.32
C LEU A 208 -22.23 5.75 -10.17
N SER A 209 -22.24 4.57 -9.55
CA SER A 209 -22.03 3.28 -10.22
C SER A 209 -23.16 2.88 -11.19
N GLN A 210 -24.39 3.36 -10.96
CA GLN A 210 -25.51 3.21 -11.91
C GLN A 210 -25.20 3.80 -13.29
N ARG A 211 -24.29 4.79 -13.35
CA ARG A 211 -23.90 5.50 -14.57
C ARG A 211 -22.45 5.19 -14.98
N HIS A 212 -21.57 4.89 -14.02
CA HIS A 212 -20.18 4.56 -14.29
C HIS A 212 -19.64 3.41 -13.41
N GLN A 213 -19.56 2.21 -13.99
CA GLN A 213 -19.12 0.98 -13.32
C GLN A 213 -17.76 1.10 -12.60
N ASN A 214 -16.83 1.92 -13.11
CA ASN A 214 -15.49 2.07 -12.54
C ASN A 214 -15.37 3.17 -11.46
N ALA A 215 -16.46 3.86 -11.07
CA ALA A 215 -16.41 4.96 -10.10
C ALA A 215 -15.73 4.57 -8.77
N ALA A 216 -15.93 3.34 -8.28
CA ALA A 216 -15.30 2.82 -7.07
C ALA A 216 -13.76 2.74 -7.19
N ALA A 217 -13.27 2.24 -8.34
CA ALA A 217 -11.85 2.12 -8.61
C ALA A 217 -11.18 3.50 -8.74
N VAL A 218 -11.88 4.47 -9.33
CA VAL A 218 -11.43 5.86 -9.46
C VAL A 218 -11.32 6.53 -8.08
N SER A 219 -12.34 6.42 -7.22
CA SER A 219 -12.28 6.92 -5.84
C SER A 219 -11.09 6.34 -5.07
N ALA A 220 -10.98 5.00 -5.03
CA ALA A 220 -9.91 4.30 -4.31
C ALA A 220 -8.50 4.68 -4.84
N SER A 221 -8.34 4.78 -6.17
CA SER A 221 -7.09 5.18 -6.81
C SER A 221 -6.67 6.61 -6.43
N ILE A 222 -7.62 7.54 -6.39
CA ILE A 222 -7.35 8.95 -6.07
C ILE A 222 -7.00 9.11 -4.59
N LEU A 223 -7.75 8.48 -3.67
CA LEU A 223 -7.45 8.48 -2.25
C LEU A 223 -6.08 7.85 -1.96
N HIS A 224 -5.79 6.70 -2.60
CA HIS A 224 -4.48 6.05 -2.52
C HIS A 224 -3.34 6.97 -3.00
N LYS A 225 -3.52 7.67 -4.13
CA LYS A 225 -2.54 8.61 -4.67
C LYS A 225 -2.33 9.83 -3.76
N LEU A 226 -3.40 10.42 -3.23
CA LEU A 226 -3.33 11.59 -2.36
C LEU A 226 -2.64 11.27 -1.03
N TYR A 227 -3.03 10.19 -0.37
CA TYR A 227 -2.36 9.70 0.83
C TYR A 227 -0.90 9.32 0.54
N GLY A 228 -0.63 8.61 -0.56
CA GLY A 228 0.72 8.22 -0.98
C GLY A 228 1.67 9.41 -1.20
N ILE A 229 1.17 10.58 -1.64
CA ILE A 229 1.98 11.81 -1.77
C ILE A 229 2.39 12.35 -0.39
N LYS A 230 1.45 12.41 0.58
CA LYS A 230 1.74 12.86 1.95
C LYS A 230 2.69 11.88 2.66
N LEU A 231 2.43 10.58 2.54
CA LEU A 231 3.27 9.51 3.09
C LEU A 231 4.69 9.55 2.51
N ARG A 232 4.86 9.69 1.18
CA ARG A 232 6.19 9.79 0.58
C ARG A 232 7.00 10.96 1.15
N ARG A 233 6.41 12.15 1.25
CA ARG A 233 7.08 13.34 1.83
C ARG A 233 7.52 13.12 3.28
N PHE A 234 6.75 12.34 4.05
CA PHE A 234 7.14 11.96 5.40
C PHE A 234 8.32 10.98 5.39
N LEU A 235 8.26 9.93 4.56
CA LEU A 235 9.31 8.91 4.45
C LEU A 235 10.63 9.46 3.89
N ASP A 236 10.58 10.42 2.96
CA ASP A 236 11.76 11.11 2.41
C ASP A 236 12.52 11.90 3.49
N ASN A 237 11.81 12.37 4.53
CA ASN A 237 12.35 13.08 5.69
C ASN A 237 12.73 12.16 6.86
N ALA A 238 12.41 10.86 6.81
CA ALA A 238 12.61 9.92 7.90
C ALA A 238 13.99 9.25 7.83
N GLU A 239 14.87 9.56 8.78
CA GLU A 239 16.21 8.96 8.85
C GLU A 239 16.18 7.50 9.36
N HIS A 240 15.25 7.18 10.28
CA HIS A 240 15.11 5.87 10.94
C HIS A 240 13.64 5.43 11.05
N LEU A 241 13.42 4.10 11.04
CA LEU A 241 12.12 3.48 11.35
C LEU A 241 11.96 3.32 12.88
N THR A 242 11.17 4.18 13.51
CA THR A 242 10.67 4.02 14.91
C THR A 242 9.38 3.20 14.97
N GLU A 243 8.95 2.76 16.15
CA GLU A 243 7.74 1.93 16.33
C GLU A 243 6.47 2.55 15.69
N ASP A 244 6.32 3.88 15.77
CA ASP A 244 5.21 4.62 15.13
C ASP A 244 5.15 4.46 13.60
N THR A 245 6.29 4.21 12.95
CA THR A 245 6.37 3.99 11.50
C THR A 245 5.91 2.58 11.10
N ILE A 246 5.87 1.63 12.03
CA ILE A 246 5.49 0.23 11.79
C ILE A 246 3.95 0.11 11.65
N ALA A 247 3.20 0.93 12.38
CA ALA A 247 1.73 0.91 12.38
C ALA A 247 1.07 1.39 11.05
N LEU A 248 1.83 1.94 10.11
CA LEU A 248 1.33 2.73 8.97
C LEU A 248 1.22 1.99 7.62
N ASN A 249 1.52 0.70 7.55
CA ASN A 249 1.67 -0.02 6.28
C ASN A 249 0.40 -0.71 5.77
N LEU A 250 -0.29 -0.08 4.81
CA LEU A 250 -1.38 -0.70 4.03
C LEU A 250 -1.48 -0.19 2.57
N PHE A 251 -0.36 0.24 1.98
CA PHE A 251 -0.34 0.82 0.62
C PHE A 251 0.90 0.40 -0.18
N LYS A 252 0.82 0.40 -1.52
CA LYS A 252 1.93 0.04 -2.43
C LYS A 252 3.10 1.04 -2.35
N ILE A 253 4.01 0.78 -1.41
CA ILE A 253 5.21 1.56 -1.14
C ILE A 253 6.48 0.73 -1.42
N GLU A 254 6.34 -0.39 -2.15
CA GLU A 254 7.35 -1.47 -2.35
C GLU A 254 8.79 -1.02 -2.66
N THR A 255 9.01 0.20 -3.15
CA THR A 255 10.34 0.79 -3.42
C THR A 255 10.88 1.66 -2.29
N VAL A 256 10.03 2.45 -1.60
CA VAL A 256 10.47 3.27 -0.45
C VAL A 256 10.52 2.42 0.82
N SER A 257 9.60 1.45 0.96
CA SER A 257 9.62 0.47 2.05
C SER A 257 10.87 -0.39 2.00
N GLY A 258 11.31 -0.83 0.81
CA GLY A 258 12.56 -1.60 0.65
C GLY A 258 13.79 -0.86 1.17
N THR A 259 13.96 0.43 0.83
CA THR A 259 15.08 1.25 1.34
C THR A 259 15.04 1.41 2.86
N LEU A 260 13.87 1.64 3.44
CA LEU A 260 13.70 1.79 4.88
C LEU A 260 13.95 0.47 5.62
N VAL A 261 13.39 -0.64 5.11
CA VAL A 261 13.64 -1.99 5.63
C VAL A 261 15.14 -2.33 5.56
N LEU A 262 15.85 -2.00 4.47
CA LEU A 262 17.31 -2.18 4.39
C LEU A 262 18.07 -1.33 5.41
N ARG A 263 17.66 -0.08 5.66
CA ARG A 263 18.27 0.75 6.72
C ARG A 263 18.05 0.14 8.11
N TRP A 264 16.85 -0.34 8.40
CA TRP A 264 16.55 -1.05 9.66
C TRP A 264 17.34 -2.34 9.77
N VAL A 265 17.38 -3.18 8.72
CA VAL A 265 18.19 -4.41 8.69
C VAL A 265 19.66 -4.07 8.96
N ASN A 266 20.25 -3.07 8.30
CA ASN A 266 21.63 -2.67 8.54
C ASN A 266 21.87 -2.20 9.99
N SER A 267 20.92 -1.48 10.60
CA SER A 267 20.97 -1.10 12.01
C SER A 267 20.90 -2.30 12.94
N GLN A 268 20.02 -3.27 12.66
CA GLN A 268 19.92 -4.52 13.43
C GLN A 268 21.14 -5.40 13.29
N LEU A 269 21.72 -5.50 12.09
CA LEU A 269 22.96 -6.26 11.86
C LEU A 269 24.15 -5.65 12.61
N ALA A 270 24.27 -4.32 12.63
CA ALA A 270 25.25 -3.64 13.47
C ALA A 270 25.01 -3.90 14.97
N ARG A 271 23.73 -3.91 15.40
CA ARG A 271 23.34 -4.25 16.79
C ARG A 271 23.74 -5.69 17.13
N ILE A 272 23.46 -6.67 16.26
CA ILE A 272 23.85 -8.08 16.40
C ILE A 272 25.37 -8.20 16.53
N LEU A 273 26.16 -7.61 15.62
CA LEU A 273 27.63 -7.72 15.66
C LEU A 273 28.22 -7.15 16.98
N ASN A 274 27.70 -6.01 17.45
CA ASN A 274 28.09 -5.43 18.74
C ASN A 274 27.63 -6.26 19.96
N TRP A 275 26.60 -7.10 19.81
CA TRP A 275 26.21 -8.08 20.83
C TRP A 275 27.07 -9.34 20.79
N VAL A 276 27.41 -9.85 19.60
CA VAL A 276 28.30 -11.00 19.41
C VAL A 276 29.67 -10.73 20.05
N ASP A 277 30.28 -9.58 19.76
CA ASP A 277 31.56 -9.19 20.37
C ASP A 277 31.48 -9.14 21.92
N ARG A 278 30.45 -8.46 22.47
CA ARG A 278 30.25 -8.40 23.93
C ARG A 278 30.00 -9.77 24.56
N ALA A 279 29.21 -10.64 23.91
CA ALA A 279 28.95 -12.00 24.40
C ALA A 279 30.23 -12.84 24.43
N ILE A 280 31.13 -12.68 23.44
CA ILE A 280 32.42 -13.38 23.37
C ILE A 280 33.46 -12.79 24.35
N GLN A 281 33.39 -11.50 24.67
CA GLN A 281 34.22 -10.87 25.70
C GLN A 281 33.83 -11.29 27.12
N GLN A 282 32.55 -11.59 27.35
CA GLN A 282 32.02 -12.02 28.66
C GLN A 282 32.04 -13.55 28.86
N GLU A 283 32.41 -14.32 27.83
CA GLU A 283 32.35 -15.78 27.84
C GLU A 283 33.38 -16.40 28.78
N ARG A 284 32.91 -17.35 29.61
CA ARG A 284 33.72 -18.03 30.63
C ARG A 284 34.27 -19.39 30.16
N TRP A 285 33.83 -19.89 29.01
CA TRP A 285 34.20 -21.21 28.45
C TRP A 285 33.84 -22.38 29.35
N ILE A 286 32.73 -22.24 30.09
CA ILE A 286 32.15 -23.28 30.94
C ILE A 286 30.88 -23.79 30.23
N PRO A 287 30.68 -25.11 30.07
CA PRO A 287 29.46 -25.64 29.48
C PRO A 287 28.24 -25.28 30.34
N VAL A 288 27.16 -24.81 29.69
CA VAL A 288 25.92 -24.38 30.37
C VAL A 288 25.34 -25.48 31.26
N SER A 289 25.43 -26.76 30.84
CA SER A 289 25.14 -27.91 31.70
C SER A 289 25.89 -29.16 31.23
N PRO A 290 25.94 -30.25 32.03
CA PRO A 290 26.57 -31.52 31.60
C PRO A 290 25.96 -32.13 30.33
N GLN A 291 24.70 -31.77 30.04
CA GLN A 291 23.95 -32.15 28.84
C GLN A 291 24.15 -31.14 27.70
N GLN A 292 24.19 -29.84 28.01
CA GLN A 292 24.43 -28.75 27.07
C GLN A 292 25.90 -28.34 27.05
N ARG A 293 26.69 -29.07 26.26
CA ARG A 293 28.14 -28.88 26.10
C ARG A 293 28.51 -27.71 25.18
N HIS A 294 27.89 -26.56 25.39
CA HIS A 294 28.17 -25.31 24.69
C HIS A 294 28.30 -24.15 25.69
N GLY A 295 29.02 -23.09 25.32
CA GLY A 295 29.19 -21.89 26.14
C GLY A 295 27.92 -21.03 26.20
N SER A 296 27.89 -20.05 27.11
CA SER A 296 26.76 -19.14 27.25
C SER A 296 26.58 -18.21 26.04
N SER A 297 27.68 -17.79 25.42
CA SER A 297 27.71 -16.83 24.31
C SER A 297 26.88 -17.27 23.10
N ILE A 298 26.96 -18.54 22.70
CA ILE A 298 26.22 -19.02 21.53
C ILE A 298 24.70 -19.02 21.77
N VAL A 299 24.24 -19.29 22.98
CA VAL A 299 22.80 -19.23 23.35
C VAL A 299 22.27 -17.81 23.20
N GLU A 300 23.03 -16.82 23.68
CA GLU A 300 22.66 -15.40 23.56
C GLU A 300 22.70 -14.90 22.11
N VAL A 301 23.67 -15.35 21.31
CA VAL A 301 23.72 -15.04 19.87
C VAL A 301 22.49 -15.60 19.15
N TYR A 302 22.08 -16.85 19.42
CA TYR A 302 20.84 -17.40 18.86
C TYR A 302 19.60 -16.60 19.29
N ARG A 303 19.48 -16.25 20.58
CA ARG A 303 18.34 -15.47 21.12
C ARG A 303 18.17 -14.13 20.41
N ILE A 304 19.25 -13.39 20.18
CA ILE A 304 19.20 -12.06 19.55
C ILE A 304 18.92 -12.18 18.05
N VAL A 305 19.45 -13.22 17.39
CA VAL A 305 19.12 -13.53 15.99
C VAL A 305 17.64 -13.88 15.84
N GLU A 306 17.10 -14.74 16.71
CA GLU A 306 15.68 -15.11 16.73
C GLU A 306 14.79 -13.89 16.95
N GLU A 307 15.06 -13.07 17.97
CA GLU A 307 14.33 -11.82 18.24
C GLU A 307 14.35 -10.86 17.02
N THR A 308 15.49 -10.75 16.33
CA THR A 308 15.63 -9.88 15.15
C THR A 308 14.84 -10.43 13.94
N VAL A 309 14.83 -11.74 13.76
CA VAL A 309 14.06 -12.42 12.70
C VAL A 309 12.56 -12.29 12.96
N ASP A 310 12.12 -12.47 14.21
CA ASP A 310 10.73 -12.27 14.61
C ASP A 310 10.29 -10.82 14.40
N GLN A 311 11.09 -9.84 14.86
CA GLN A 311 10.84 -8.42 14.61
C GLN A 311 10.69 -8.12 13.12
N PHE A 312 11.55 -8.70 12.27
CA PHE A 312 11.49 -8.53 10.82
C PHE A 312 10.19 -9.08 10.21
N PHE A 313 9.71 -10.24 10.63
CA PHE A 313 8.45 -10.81 10.13
C PHE A 313 7.20 -10.14 10.72
N VAL A 314 7.28 -9.58 11.93
CA VAL A 314 6.19 -8.80 12.56
C VAL A 314 5.86 -7.52 11.77
N LEU A 315 6.82 -6.95 11.03
CA LEU A 315 6.62 -5.74 10.22
C LEU A 315 5.49 -5.85 9.18
N LYS A 316 5.14 -7.06 8.70
CA LYS A 316 4.09 -7.33 7.69
C LYS A 316 4.18 -6.50 6.39
N VAL A 317 5.36 -5.95 6.08
CA VAL A 317 5.63 -5.18 4.86
C VAL A 317 5.80 -6.14 3.67
N PRO A 318 5.38 -5.80 2.44
CA PRO A 318 5.78 -6.52 1.23
C PRO A 318 7.30 -6.43 1.03
N MET A 319 7.99 -7.56 1.23
CA MET A 319 9.45 -7.67 1.10
C MET A 319 9.83 -8.28 -0.24
N ARG A 320 10.95 -7.84 -0.82
CA ARG A 320 11.55 -8.49 -2.00
C ARG A 320 12.56 -9.55 -1.52
N PRO A 321 13.03 -10.45 -2.40
CA PRO A 321 14.09 -11.40 -2.05
C PRO A 321 15.42 -10.74 -1.64
N GLY A 322 15.65 -9.48 -2.05
CA GLY A 322 16.87 -8.75 -1.76
C GLY A 322 17.03 -8.37 -0.28
N GLU A 323 15.97 -7.87 0.35
CA GLU A 323 15.94 -7.48 1.77
C GLU A 323 16.08 -8.72 2.67
N LEU A 324 15.32 -9.77 2.38
CA LEU A 324 15.41 -11.07 3.07
C LEU A 324 16.82 -11.67 2.95
N GLY A 325 17.40 -11.65 1.74
CA GLY A 325 18.78 -12.09 1.52
C GLY A 325 19.82 -11.22 2.23
N SER A 326 19.54 -9.94 2.48
CA SER A 326 20.43 -9.06 3.24
C SER A 326 20.42 -9.41 4.74
N LEU A 327 19.25 -9.69 5.30
CA LEU A 327 19.11 -10.16 6.68
C LEU A 327 19.87 -11.48 6.88
N PHE A 328 19.59 -12.49 6.04
CA PHE A 328 20.25 -13.80 6.18
C PHE A 328 21.76 -13.75 5.98
N ARG A 329 22.29 -12.96 5.03
CA ARG A 329 23.75 -12.76 4.90
C ARG A 329 24.36 -12.10 6.13
N GLY A 330 23.66 -11.16 6.75
CA GLY A 330 24.15 -10.51 7.96
C GLY A 330 24.14 -11.42 9.19
N VAL A 331 23.11 -12.28 9.31
CA VAL A 331 23.02 -13.32 10.35
C VAL A 331 24.12 -14.39 10.15
N ASP A 332 24.32 -14.87 8.92
CA ASP A 332 25.41 -15.77 8.55
C ASP A 332 26.78 -15.16 8.91
N ASN A 333 27.02 -13.90 8.54
CA ASN A 333 28.23 -13.17 8.93
C ASN A 333 28.40 -13.07 10.46
N ALA A 334 27.32 -12.88 11.23
CA ALA A 334 27.40 -12.87 12.70
C ALA A 334 27.84 -14.23 13.28
N PHE A 335 27.35 -15.34 12.73
CA PHE A 335 27.80 -16.68 13.10
C PHE A 335 29.24 -16.95 12.63
N GLN A 336 29.64 -16.50 11.45
CA GLN A 336 31.01 -16.63 10.94
C GLN A 336 32.02 -15.83 11.78
N VAL A 337 31.67 -14.60 12.20
CA VAL A 337 32.49 -13.80 13.12
C VAL A 337 32.67 -14.54 14.45
N ASN A 338 31.58 -15.06 15.04
CA ASN A 338 31.65 -15.84 16.28
C ASN A 338 32.55 -17.08 16.12
N ALA A 339 32.31 -17.90 15.08
CA ALA A 339 33.11 -19.09 14.81
C ALA A 339 34.59 -18.78 14.57
N LYS A 340 34.90 -17.69 13.86
CA LYS A 340 36.28 -17.25 13.66
C LYS A 340 36.93 -16.80 14.96
N THR A 341 36.28 -15.97 15.78
CA THR A 341 36.83 -15.52 17.07
C THR A 341 36.97 -16.67 18.08
N VAL A 342 36.16 -17.72 17.99
CA VAL A 342 36.39 -18.98 18.72
C VAL A 342 37.64 -19.68 18.20
N LEU A 343 37.79 -19.83 16.88
CA LEU A 343 38.95 -20.48 16.26
C LEU A 343 40.28 -19.75 16.55
N ASP A 344 40.28 -18.42 16.47
CA ASP A 344 41.44 -17.57 16.77
C ASP A 344 41.88 -17.66 18.26
N LYS A 345 41.00 -18.17 19.15
CA LYS A 345 41.29 -18.44 20.57
C LYS A 345 41.71 -19.89 20.84
N ILE A 346 41.61 -20.79 19.85
CA ILE A 346 42.07 -22.18 19.97
C ILE A 346 43.55 -22.22 19.59
N VAL A 347 44.38 -22.62 20.55
CA VAL A 347 45.81 -22.86 20.34
C VAL A 347 46.00 -24.06 19.41
N ASN A 348 47.02 -24.03 18.56
CA ASN A 348 47.33 -25.17 17.69
C ASN A 348 47.67 -26.40 18.55
N LYS A 349 47.14 -27.55 18.14
CA LYS A 349 47.27 -28.82 18.88
C LYS A 349 48.70 -29.31 19.10
N GLU A 350 49.67 -28.67 18.44
CA GLU A 350 51.11 -28.93 18.56
C GLU A 350 51.74 -28.18 19.75
N ASP A 351 51.18 -27.04 20.18
CA ASP A 351 51.67 -26.24 21.33
C ASP A 351 51.08 -26.72 22.67
N ASP A 352 49.92 -27.40 22.65
CA ASP A 352 49.28 -28.01 23.84
C ASP A 352 49.98 -29.28 24.34
N VAL A 353 50.86 -29.87 23.53
CA VAL A 353 51.63 -31.08 23.90
C VAL A 353 52.93 -30.65 24.57
N PRO A 354 53.12 -30.83 25.89
CA PRO A 354 54.39 -30.50 26.52
C PRO A 354 55.52 -31.31 25.87
N PRO A 355 56.67 -30.68 25.56
CA PRO A 355 57.76 -31.37 24.88
C PRO A 355 58.19 -32.60 25.69
N VAL A 356 58.36 -33.74 25.00
CA VAL A 356 58.67 -35.02 25.62
C VAL A 356 59.87 -34.82 26.56
N PRO A 357 59.73 -35.03 27.88
CA PRO A 357 60.79 -34.70 28.83
C PRO A 357 62.06 -35.46 28.48
N ILE A 358 63.18 -34.73 28.47
CA ILE A 358 64.48 -35.25 28.05
C ILE A 358 64.76 -36.53 28.83
N LEU A 359 64.95 -37.65 28.11
CA LEU A 359 65.31 -38.93 28.73
C LEU A 359 66.67 -38.75 29.41
N THR A 360 66.66 -38.55 30.73
CA THR A 360 67.86 -38.50 31.56
C THR A 360 68.53 -39.87 31.51
N ARG A 361 69.54 -39.95 30.63
CA ARG A 361 70.28 -41.17 30.33
C ARG A 361 70.89 -41.73 31.61
N TYR A 362 70.30 -42.81 32.14
CA TYR A 362 70.90 -43.58 33.22
C TYR A 362 72.26 -44.11 32.76
N SER A 363 73.35 -43.50 33.23
CA SER A 363 74.68 -44.05 33.03
C SER A 363 74.84 -45.26 33.93
N ARG A 364 75.00 -46.43 33.33
CA ARG A 364 75.12 -47.73 34.01
C ARG A 364 76.37 -47.83 34.91
N GLU A 365 77.32 -46.90 34.77
CA GLU A 365 78.65 -46.97 35.40
C GLU A 365 78.71 -46.51 36.86
N HIS A 366 77.66 -45.85 37.39
CA HIS A 366 77.57 -45.46 38.82
C HIS A 366 76.49 -46.22 39.61
N GLY A 367 75.82 -47.21 39.01
CA GLY A 367 74.67 -47.91 39.61
C GLY A 367 74.89 -49.35 40.09
N LEU A 368 76.12 -49.88 39.99
CA LEU A 368 76.45 -51.29 40.28
C LEU A 368 76.67 -51.59 41.78
N LYS A 369 75.80 -51.05 42.65
CA LYS A 369 75.61 -51.53 44.04
C LYS A 369 74.14 -51.79 44.43
N ALA A 370 73.20 -51.75 43.49
CA ALA A 370 71.78 -52.03 43.74
C ALA A 370 71.07 -52.81 42.61
N PHE A 371 71.50 -54.05 42.36
CA PHE A 371 70.65 -55.07 41.75
C PHE A 371 69.86 -55.74 42.90
N VAL A 372 68.57 -56.08 42.83
CA VAL A 372 67.81 -56.87 41.83
C VAL A 372 66.33 -56.42 41.91
N LYS A 373 65.74 -55.77 40.89
CA LYS A 373 65.02 -56.32 39.70
C LYS A 373 63.50 -56.59 39.89
N LYS A 374 62.65 -55.65 39.44
CA LYS A 374 61.45 -55.94 38.61
C LYS A 374 60.91 -54.65 37.94
N GLU A 375 60.99 -54.57 36.62
CA GLU A 375 60.37 -53.54 35.76
C GLU A 375 58.85 -53.87 35.60
N LEU A 376 57.88 -52.99 35.26
CA LEU A 376 57.81 -51.95 34.18
C LEU A 376 58.05 -52.57 32.77
N LYS A 377 57.57 -52.11 31.61
CA LYS A 377 56.73 -50.99 31.10
C LYS A 377 56.20 -51.44 29.69
N ASP A 378 55.36 -50.79 28.87
CA ASP A 378 54.63 -49.50 28.87
C ASP A 378 53.37 -49.59 27.94
N THR A 379 52.85 -48.47 27.42
CA THR A 379 51.67 -48.34 26.55
C THR A 379 52.01 -47.73 25.16
N ARG A 380 51.33 -48.19 24.08
CA ARG A 380 51.07 -47.55 22.76
C ARG A 380 52.21 -47.29 21.72
N ILE A 381 51.97 -47.81 20.50
CA ILE A 381 52.00 -47.22 19.11
C ILE A 381 52.23 -45.66 19.04
N PRO A 382 52.86 -45.05 17.99
CA PRO A 382 52.36 -45.06 16.58
C PRO A 382 53.30 -44.79 15.35
N ASP A 383 52.86 -45.30 14.17
CA ASP A 383 52.71 -44.70 12.81
C ASP A 383 53.80 -44.06 11.88
N VAL A 384 53.41 -44.13 10.58
CA VAL A 384 53.72 -43.32 9.36
C VAL A 384 54.94 -43.65 8.47
N LEU A 385 54.71 -44.18 7.25
CA LEU A 385 54.95 -43.50 5.94
C LEU A 385 54.57 -44.35 4.70
N LYS A 386 54.62 -43.74 3.51
CA LYS A 386 53.89 -44.13 2.28
C LYS A 386 54.66 -45.01 1.26
N SER A 387 53.86 -45.69 0.42
CA SER A 387 54.00 -45.87 -1.05
C SER A 387 55.06 -46.78 -1.70
N VAL A 388 54.53 -47.76 -2.46
CA VAL A 388 54.91 -48.19 -3.84
C VAL A 388 56.09 -49.18 -4.03
N GLN A 389 55.72 -50.31 -4.67
CA GLN A 389 56.49 -51.24 -5.52
C GLN A 389 57.98 -51.50 -5.22
N ILE A 390 58.27 -52.71 -4.71
CA ILE A 390 59.41 -53.52 -5.17
C ILE A 390 58.90 -54.98 -5.34
N ASP A 391 59.19 -55.57 -6.50
CA ASP A 391 58.90 -56.96 -6.86
C ASP A 391 59.81 -57.98 -6.14
N VAL A 392 59.58 -59.27 -6.43
CA VAL A 392 60.45 -60.46 -6.19
C VAL A 392 60.00 -61.40 -5.05
N VAL A 393 59.04 -62.26 -5.41
CA VAL A 393 59.17 -63.74 -5.55
C VAL A 393 60.13 -64.50 -4.59
N ALA A 394 59.63 -65.67 -4.17
CA ALA A 394 60.32 -66.85 -3.61
C ALA A 394 60.24 -67.07 -2.08
N THR A 395 59.35 -67.98 -1.69
CA THR A 395 59.64 -69.25 -0.97
C THR A 395 61.00 -69.38 -0.26
N SER A 396 61.12 -69.96 0.94
CA SER A 396 60.38 -71.14 1.44
C SER A 396 60.61 -71.42 2.94
N THR A 397 59.62 -72.10 3.55
CA THR A 397 59.75 -73.09 4.64
C THR A 397 60.63 -72.78 5.87
N LEU A 398 59.99 -72.61 7.03
CA LEU A 398 60.15 -73.61 8.10
C LEU A 398 58.89 -73.70 8.99
N CYS A 399 58.35 -74.92 9.13
CA CYS A 399 57.40 -75.29 10.19
C CYS A 399 58.21 -75.51 11.52
N VAL A 400 57.68 -75.58 12.75
CA VAL A 400 56.59 -76.37 13.37
C VAL A 400 56.40 -75.76 14.79
N GLN A 401 55.20 -75.29 15.21
CA GLN A 401 54.19 -75.94 16.10
C GLN A 401 54.58 -76.18 17.58
N LEU A 402 53.53 -76.28 18.42
CA LEU A 402 53.42 -76.60 19.87
C LEU A 402 53.36 -75.35 20.79
N ASN A 403 52.38 -75.20 21.70
CA ASN A 403 51.23 -76.06 22.02
C ASN A 403 50.05 -75.21 22.50
N SER A 404 48.83 -75.57 22.10
CA SER A 404 47.59 -75.06 22.69
C SER A 404 47.35 -75.70 24.06
N LEU A 405 47.05 -74.89 25.08
CA LEU A 405 46.51 -75.39 26.34
C LEU A 405 44.99 -75.21 26.37
N HIS A 406 44.31 -76.34 26.49
CA HIS A 406 42.97 -76.51 27.06
C HIS A 406 42.78 -75.67 28.35
N SER A 407 41.59 -75.26 28.78
CA SER A 407 40.23 -75.25 28.18
C SER A 407 39.29 -74.52 29.15
N THR A 408 38.18 -73.95 28.65
CA THR A 408 36.82 -73.84 29.29
C THR A 408 36.72 -73.71 30.82
N GLU A 409 36.03 -72.72 31.41
CA GLU A 409 34.98 -71.79 30.90
C GLU A 409 35.23 -70.34 31.35
#